data_AF-A0A2T2UFY3-F1
#
_entry.id   AF-A0A2T2UFY3-F1
#
_cell.length_a   1.000
_cell.length_b   1.000
_cell.length_c   1.000
_cell.angle_alpha   90.00
_cell.angle_beta   90.00
_cell.angle_gamma   90.00
#
_symmetry.space_group_name_H-M   'P 1'
#
loop_
_entity.id
_entity.type
_entity.pdbx_description
1 polymer ?
#
loop_
_entity_poly.entity_id
_entity_poly.type
_entity_poly.pdbx_seq_one_letter_code
_entity_poly.pdbx_strand_id
1 'polypeptide(L)'
;MLMHPELVTGAWTGFNDRRVAFRSTFWGQGAHNALFLVGDYFQRLAQSEKVDMSKSKQFPLPTDHGEGQALGSGQSDGQGGGQKENQDEQGRVGW
;
A
#
# COMPACT_ATOMS: atom_id res chain seq x y z
N MET A 1 6.34 -6.50 -2.98
CA MET A 1 5.92 -5.13 -2.63
C MET A 1 6.82 -4.18 -3.41
N LEU A 2 6.28 -3.23 -4.17
CA LEU A 2 7.04 -2.31 -5.05
C LEU A 2 7.09 -0.86 -4.51
N MET A 3 6.61 -0.65 -3.29
CA MET A 3 6.55 0.65 -2.64
C MET A 3 6.81 0.43 -1.16
N HIS A 4 7.71 1.22 -0.55
CA HIS A 4 8.10 1.09 0.85
C HIS A 4 8.24 2.49 1.47
N PRO A 5 7.85 2.71 2.74
CA PRO A 5 7.84 4.05 3.36
C PRO A 5 9.19 4.76 3.34
N GLU A 6 10.28 4.00 3.44
CA GLU A 6 11.65 4.54 3.51
C GLU A 6 12.41 4.44 2.19
N LEU A 7 11.78 3.92 1.12
CA LEU A 7 12.44 3.69 -0.15
C LEU A 7 11.56 4.15 -1.32
N VAL A 8 12.05 5.18 -2.00
CA VAL A 8 11.49 5.68 -3.27
C VAL A 8 12.47 5.35 -4.38
N THR A 9 11.96 4.73 -5.45
CA THR A 9 12.76 4.35 -6.62
C THR A 9 12.02 4.74 -7.89
N GLY A 10 12.76 5.16 -8.91
CA GLY A 10 12.21 5.42 -10.22
C GLY A 10 13.22 5.05 -11.29
N ALA A 11 12.72 4.80 -12.50
CA ALA A 11 13.55 4.59 -13.68
C ALA A 11 13.00 5.42 -14.84
N TRP A 12 13.91 5.88 -15.69
CA TRP A 12 13.60 6.50 -16.96
C TRP A 12 14.34 5.75 -18.07
N THR A 13 13.71 5.63 -19.23
CA THR A 13 14.30 4.99 -20.41
C THR A 13 14.02 5.85 -21.62
N GLY A 14 15.06 6.11 -22.42
CA GLY A 14 14.97 6.91 -23.63
C GLY A 14 16.31 7.02 -24.33
N PHE A 15 16.39 7.91 -25.30
CA PHE A 15 17.58 8.15 -26.11
C PHE A 15 18.26 9.45 -25.71
N ASN A 16 19.59 9.50 -25.86
CA ASN A 16 20.36 10.72 -25.63
C ASN A 16 20.10 11.79 -26.72
N ASP A 17 19.87 11.35 -27.97
CA ASP A 17 19.46 12.25 -29.05
C ASP A 17 17.93 12.37 -29.09
N ARG A 18 17.44 13.60 -28.92
CA ARG A 18 16.02 13.95 -28.93
C ARG A 18 15.32 13.70 -30.27
N ARG A 19 16.07 13.51 -31.35
CA ARG A 19 15.53 13.15 -32.67
C ARG A 19 15.16 11.69 -32.78
N VAL A 20 15.68 10.84 -31.89
CA VAL A 20 15.38 9.41 -31.86
C VAL A 20 14.21 9.18 -30.92
N ALA A 21 13.16 8.54 -31.45
CA ALA A 21 11.97 8.18 -30.70
C ALA A 21 11.63 6.71 -30.92
N PHE A 22 10.94 6.12 -29.95
CA PHE A 22 10.30 4.83 -30.16
C PHE A 22 9.31 4.95 -31.31
N ARG A 23 9.41 4.04 -32.27
CA ARG A 23 8.58 4.08 -33.48
C ARG A 23 7.13 3.67 -33.24
N SER A 24 6.85 3.01 -32.12
CA SER A 24 5.51 2.58 -31.73
C SER A 24 5.12 3.15 -30.38
N THR A 25 3.82 3.36 -30.20
CA THR A 25 3.24 3.79 -28.92
C THR A 25 3.44 2.76 -27.83
N PHE A 26 3.47 1.46 -28.17
CA PHE A 26 3.72 0.35 -27.25
C PHE A 26 5.04 0.50 -26.49
N TRP A 27 6.15 0.74 -27.21
CA TRP A 27 7.45 0.98 -26.59
C TRP A 27 7.63 2.43 -26.12
N GLY A 28 6.80 3.37 -26.60
CA GLY A 28 6.80 4.76 -26.17
C GLY A 28 6.23 5.00 -24.77
N GLN A 29 5.45 4.06 -24.22
CA GLN A 29 4.97 4.13 -22.84
C GLN A 29 6.09 3.75 -21.87
N GLY A 30 6.37 4.61 -20.88
CA GLY A 30 7.39 4.35 -19.87
C GLY A 30 7.16 3.04 -19.09
N ALA A 31 5.90 2.66 -18.85
CA ALA A 31 5.55 1.41 -18.18
C ALA A 31 5.97 0.14 -18.95
N HIS A 32 6.18 0.23 -20.26
CA HIS A 32 6.60 -0.91 -21.06
C HIS A 32 8.13 -1.12 -21.08
N ASN A 33 8.89 -0.21 -20.49
CA ASN A 33 10.35 -0.34 -20.37
C ASN A 33 10.80 -0.15 -18.92
N ALA A 34 10.60 1.05 -18.39
CA ALA A 34 11.14 1.48 -17.11
C ALA A 34 10.57 0.70 -15.92
N LEU A 35 9.33 0.21 -16.01
CA LEU A 35 8.70 -0.54 -14.92
C LEU A 35 9.43 -1.87 -14.66
N PHE A 36 9.94 -2.54 -15.70
CA PHE A 36 10.67 -3.79 -15.55
C PHE A 36 12.00 -3.59 -14.80
N LEU A 37 12.69 -2.47 -15.04
CA LEU A 37 13.92 -2.12 -14.31
C LEU A 37 13.64 -1.93 -12.82
N VAL A 38 12.57 -1.20 -12.48
CA VAL A 38 12.16 -1.00 -11.08
C VAL A 38 11.77 -2.35 -10.45
N GLY A 39 11.03 -3.19 -11.17
CA GLY A 39 10.65 -4.53 -10.70
C GLY A 39 11.85 -5.43 -10.36
N ASP A 40 12.84 -5.51 -11.25
CA ASP A 40 14.07 -6.28 -11.02
C ASP A 40 14.84 -5.74 -9.80
N TYR A 41 14.94 -4.42 -9.64
CA TYR A 41 15.56 -3.80 -8.47
C TYR A 41 14.89 -4.25 -7.16
N PHE A 42 13.56 -4.19 -7.08
CA PHE A 42 12.82 -4.65 -5.90
C PHE A 42 12.93 -6.16 -5.67
N GLN A 43 12.97 -6.96 -6.73
CA GLN A 43 13.15 -8.41 -6.63
C GLN A 43 14.50 -8.76 -6.00
N ARG A 44 15.57 -8.07 -6.43
CA ARG A 44 16.92 -8.24 -5.87
C ARG A 44 17.00 -7.74 -4.43
N LEU A 45 16.38 -6.60 -4.13
CA LEU A 45 16.34 -6.08 -2.76
C LEU A 45 15.64 -7.04 -1.80
N ALA A 46 14.51 -7.62 -2.21
CA ALA A 46 13.77 -8.58 -1.39
C ALA A 46 14.55 -9.87 -1.10
N GLN A 47 15.56 -10.20 -1.92
CA GLN A 47 16.47 -11.33 -1.71
C GLN A 47 17.71 -10.94 -0.88
N SER A 48 17.94 -9.65 -0.66
CA SER A 48 19.09 -9.16 0.09
C SER A 48 18.76 -9.03 1.57
N GLU A 49 19.68 -9.42 2.45
CA GLU A 49 19.53 -9.22 3.91
C GLU A 49 19.83 -7.77 4.35
N LYS A 50 20.24 -6.90 3.42
CA LYS A 50 20.70 -5.54 3.72
C LYS A 50 19.57 -4.54 3.94
N VAL A 51 18.37 -4.84 3.45
CA VAL A 51 17.22 -3.93 3.48
C VAL A 51 16.02 -4.68 4.00
N ASP A 52 15.41 -4.17 5.08
CA ASP A 52 14.16 -4.68 5.59
C ASP A 52 13.02 -4.27 4.66
N MET A 53 12.59 -5.22 3.83
CA MET A 53 11.46 -5.06 2.89
C MET A 53 10.17 -5.71 3.43
N SER A 54 10.05 -5.84 4.74
CA SER A 54 8.91 -6.49 5.39
C SER A 54 7.60 -5.73 5.18
N LYS A 55 6.49 -6.48 5.12
CA LYS A 55 5.14 -5.93 4.94
C LYS A 55 4.64 -5.13 6.16
N SER A 56 5.32 -5.23 7.30
CA SER A 56 4.99 -4.49 8.52
C SER A 56 5.37 -3.01 8.43
N LYS A 57 6.26 -2.62 7.51
CA LYS A 57 6.61 -1.23 7.23
C LYS A 57 5.56 -0.62 6.30
N GLN A 58 4.46 -0.16 6.90
CA GLN A 58 3.37 0.52 6.19
C GLN A 58 3.54 2.03 6.25
N PHE A 59 2.95 2.74 5.28
CA PHE A 59 2.93 4.20 5.33
C PHE A 59 2.15 4.66 6.58
N PRO A 60 2.69 5.61 7.36
CA PRO A 60 1.99 6.12 8.52
C PRO A 60 0.71 6.82 8.09
N LEU A 61 -0.37 6.60 8.85
CA LEU A 61 -1.59 7.37 8.67
C LEU A 61 -1.32 8.83 9.06
N PRO A 62 -1.66 9.81 8.20
CA PRO A 62 -1.52 11.21 8.57
C PRO A 62 -2.43 11.58 9.75
N THR A 63 -1.93 12.39 10.66
CA THR A 63 -2.60 12.78 11.92
C THR A 63 -3.81 13.70 11.74
N ASP A 64 -4.01 14.26 10.55
CA ASP A 64 -5.03 15.29 10.26
C ASP A 64 -6.02 14.85 9.15
N HIS A 65 -6.15 13.53 8.95
CA HIS A 65 -7.21 12.97 8.12
C HIS A 65 -8.28 12.39 9.04
N GLY A 66 -9.48 12.98 8.98
CA GLY A 66 -10.63 12.57 9.78
C GLY A 66 -10.86 11.06 9.75
N GLU A 67 -11.34 10.55 10.87
CA GLU A 67 -11.69 9.15 11.12
C GLU A 67 -12.56 8.53 10.02
N GLY A 68 -11.93 7.96 9.02
CA GLY A 68 -12.68 7.42 7.88
C GLY A 68 -11.80 6.96 6.75
N GLN A 69 -10.94 5.95 7.01
CA GLN A 69 -10.52 4.87 6.10
C GLN A 69 -9.19 4.24 6.56
N ALA A 70 -9.11 3.78 7.81
CA ALA A 70 -8.12 2.75 8.16
C ALA A 70 -8.70 1.39 7.74
N LEU A 71 -8.41 0.96 6.51
CA LEU A 71 -8.70 -0.40 6.05
C LEU A 71 -7.80 -1.40 6.79
N GLY A 72 -8.25 -1.83 7.97
CA GLY A 72 -8.04 -3.14 8.58
C GLY A 72 -6.61 -3.56 8.95
N SER A 73 -6.38 -3.69 10.26
CA SER A 73 -5.95 -4.99 10.80
C SER A 73 -6.62 -5.20 12.16
N GLY A 74 -7.53 -6.17 12.20
CA GLY A 74 -8.21 -6.56 13.43
C GLY A 74 -7.23 -7.26 14.37
N GLN A 75 -7.16 -6.76 15.59
CA GLN A 75 -6.68 -7.49 16.74
C GLN A 75 -7.89 -7.63 17.68
N SER A 76 -8.58 -8.76 17.57
CA SER A 76 -9.63 -9.17 18.50
C SER A 76 -8.95 -9.63 19.79
N ASP A 77 -8.68 -8.69 20.71
CA ASP A 77 -8.25 -9.03 22.05
C ASP A 77 -9.48 -9.17 22.95
N GLY A 78 -9.85 -10.43 23.18
CA GLY A 78 -10.88 -10.77 24.15
C GLY A 78 -10.37 -10.57 25.58
N GLN A 79 -11.08 -9.76 26.37
CA GLN A 79 -10.94 -9.79 27.83
C GLN A 79 -12.12 -9.14 28.58
N GLY A 80 -12.74 -9.93 29.48
CA GLY A 80 -13.55 -9.49 30.62
C GLY A 80 -14.97 -9.01 30.29
N GLY A 81 -16.03 -9.35 31.00
CA GLY A 81 -16.22 -9.79 32.38
C GLY A 81 -17.59 -9.25 32.78
N GLY A 82 -18.48 -10.09 33.32
CA GLY A 82 -19.93 -9.91 33.25
C GLY A 82 -20.55 -8.79 34.09
N GLN A 83 -21.82 -8.49 33.80
CA GLN A 83 -22.84 -8.22 34.81
C GLN A 83 -24.25 -8.42 34.23
N LYS A 84 -25.12 -9.09 34.99
CA LYS A 84 -26.54 -9.32 34.71
C LYS A 84 -27.37 -8.15 35.27
N GLU A 85 -28.36 -7.69 34.52
CA GLU A 85 -29.65 -7.16 35.00
C GLU A 85 -30.55 -6.99 33.75
N ASN A 86 -31.64 -7.76 33.55
CA ASN A 86 -33.03 -7.46 33.97
C ASN A 86 -33.36 -5.96 33.85
N GLN A 87 -34.41 -5.50 33.20
CA GLN A 87 -35.69 -6.08 32.83
C GLN A 87 -36.36 -5.04 31.90
N ASP A 88 -37.11 -5.55 30.94
CA ASP A 88 -38.43 -5.06 30.56
C ASP A 88 -38.60 -3.67 29.90
N GLU A 89 -39.71 -3.60 29.16
CA GLU A 89 -40.35 -2.41 28.62
C GLU A 89 -39.87 -1.98 27.22
N GLN A 90 -40.39 -2.65 26.19
CA GLN A 90 -41.63 -2.26 25.52
C GLN A 90 -41.49 -0.99 24.67
N GLY A 91 -41.56 -1.20 23.35
CA GLY A 91 -42.11 -0.21 22.43
C GLY A 91 -41.13 0.77 21.83
N ARG A 92 -40.66 0.47 20.61
CA ARG A 92 -41.16 1.20 19.43
C ARG A 92 -40.76 0.50 18.12
N VAL A 93 -41.71 0.57 17.20
CA VAL A 93 -41.79 -0.02 15.85
C VAL A 93 -41.35 1.00 14.78
N GLY A 94 -40.88 0.50 13.62
CA GLY A 94 -40.80 1.18 12.31
C GLY A 94 -39.72 2.26 12.17
N TRP A 95 -38.86 2.28 11.15
CA TRP A 95 -39.00 1.89 9.74
C TRP A 95 -37.84 1.02 9.26
#